data_AF-A0ABD5MWD5-F1
#
_entry.id   AF-A0ABD5MWD5-F1
#
_cell.length_a   1.000
_cell.length_b   1.000
_cell.length_c   1.000
_cell.angle_alpha   90.00
_cell.angle_beta   90.00
_cell.angle_gamma   90.00
#
_symmetry.space_group_name_H-M   'P 1'
#
loop_
_entity.id
_entity.type
_entity.pdbx_description
1 polymer ?
#
loop_
_entity_poly.entity_id
_entity_poly.type
_entity_poly.pdbx_seq_one_letter_code
_entity_poly.pdbx_strand_id
1 'polypeptide(L)'
;MDERFYDAYQRIWEPPGTDEVRVQMGQESAFKTNLYNAIRDLGLDRDLHRITNRGLSRKFHEGFIEIAETQGVDLTEDELSVHFQTKKDEIFSNWLGAPPDTYMLVFPIMIRSKHFPDEVKLYESKAEKIDNSQWANHLAAVKNDDDSNFDSVLDELPNDYSDDPLERREWTYLKVEIEARDEFYALQRVPELVETRFAEINFFDKLWAAGMPQPGSSDRAPYEKWTRHQEPPFYLIFQDGDFVTYRPMDFDYRRSIGRFHFNHADDINEISDIPTFDYDADKGTYEGYIVSALLAYQDGITERSVRQSFFSFWRGIEILSNTSDFDKMVDRGEYALTYHHDGDSSLRPELERAIEEIEEKRHELVHEGLKTEIHQGHRNGAKLLLDGLLLLYTDKYGPWDIDDMGSFLKHGVEYQEKIQFVTTLLSDLS
;
A
#
# COMPACT_ATOMS: atom_id res chain seq x y z
N MET A 1 34.97 -10.12 -17.48
CA MET A 1 33.93 -9.25 -16.90
C MET A 1 32.62 -9.47 -17.67
N ASP A 2 31.45 -9.16 -17.10
CA ASP A 2 30.21 -9.11 -17.91
C ASP A 2 30.32 -7.92 -18.85
N GLU A 3 30.16 -8.13 -20.16
CA GLU A 3 30.27 -7.09 -21.20
C GLU A 3 29.41 -5.84 -20.87
N ARG A 4 28.29 -6.05 -20.17
CA ARG A 4 27.41 -4.97 -19.70
C ARG A 4 28.05 -4.03 -18.68
N PHE A 5 28.93 -4.53 -17.81
CA PHE A 5 29.69 -3.70 -16.86
C PHE A 5 30.78 -2.90 -17.56
N TYR A 6 31.42 -3.47 -18.59
CA TYR A 6 32.41 -2.77 -19.41
C TYR A 6 31.76 -1.63 -20.23
N ASP A 7 30.65 -1.94 -20.92
CA ASP A 7 29.83 -0.95 -21.61
C ASP A 7 29.33 0.15 -20.68
N ALA A 8 29.01 -0.21 -19.44
CA ALA A 8 28.61 0.75 -18.45
C ALA A 8 29.78 1.70 -18.13
N TYR A 9 30.95 1.17 -17.76
CA TYR A 9 32.11 1.99 -17.45
C TYR A 9 32.50 2.98 -18.56
N GLN A 10 32.53 2.53 -19.82
CA GLN A 10 32.88 3.37 -20.97
C GLN A 10 31.91 4.56 -21.14
N ARG A 11 30.62 4.37 -20.80
CA ARG A 11 29.58 5.42 -20.90
C ARG A 11 29.55 6.41 -19.74
N ILE A 12 30.26 6.14 -18.65
CA ILE A 12 30.43 7.15 -17.57
C ILE A 12 31.19 8.38 -18.11
N TRP A 13 31.96 8.21 -19.18
CA TRP A 13 32.91 9.21 -19.66
C TRP A 13 32.90 9.45 -21.19
N GLU A 14 31.74 9.32 -21.86
CA GLU A 14 31.60 9.97 -23.17
C GLU A 14 31.91 11.47 -22.99
N PRO A 15 32.92 12.02 -23.71
CA PRO A 15 33.42 13.36 -23.43
C PRO A 15 32.29 14.38 -23.65
N PRO A 16 32.11 15.34 -22.73
CA PRO A 16 31.11 16.38 -22.90
C PRO A 16 31.47 17.20 -24.14
N GLY A 17 30.67 17.08 -25.18
CA GLY A 17 30.60 18.12 -26.19
C GLY A 17 30.10 19.38 -25.52
N THR A 18 31.02 20.27 -25.15
CA THR A 18 30.81 21.67 -24.73
C THR A 18 29.73 21.90 -23.68
N ASP A 19 30.16 22.11 -22.43
CA ASP A 19 29.46 22.74 -21.29
C ASP A 19 27.99 22.35 -21.05
N GLU A 20 27.73 21.79 -19.86
CA GLU A 20 26.43 21.36 -19.30
C GLU A 20 26.01 19.89 -19.50
N VAL A 21 26.87 18.92 -19.15
CA VAL A 21 26.37 17.60 -18.73
C VAL A 21 27.23 17.05 -17.59
N ARG A 22 26.98 17.50 -16.35
CA ARG A 22 27.00 16.52 -15.24
C ARG A 22 25.96 15.49 -15.65
N VAL A 23 26.31 14.21 -15.72
CA VAL A 23 25.34 13.13 -15.99
C VAL A 23 24.28 13.21 -14.89
N GLN A 24 23.24 14.00 -15.13
CA GLN A 24 22.07 14.08 -14.27
C GLN A 24 21.51 12.67 -14.23
N MET A 25 21.20 12.18 -13.03
CA MET A 25 20.59 10.87 -12.78
C MET A 25 19.18 10.73 -13.43
N GLY A 26 18.81 11.50 -14.44
CA GLY A 26 17.45 11.63 -14.99
C GLY A 26 17.16 10.96 -16.34
N GLN A 27 18.14 10.50 -17.13
CA GLN A 27 17.84 9.80 -18.40
C GLN A 27 18.14 8.30 -18.30
N GLU A 28 17.24 7.49 -18.87
CA GLU A 28 17.33 6.05 -19.06
C GLU A 28 18.44 5.73 -20.09
N SER A 29 19.69 5.99 -19.72
CA SER A 29 20.82 5.62 -20.57
C SER A 29 20.99 4.10 -20.57
N ALA A 30 21.35 3.52 -21.71
CA ALA A 30 21.65 2.10 -21.82
C ALA A 30 22.73 1.62 -20.82
N PHE A 31 23.52 2.56 -20.27
CA PHE A 31 24.34 2.40 -19.06
C PHE A 31 23.56 1.86 -17.85
N LYS A 32 22.48 2.55 -17.44
CA LYS A 32 21.65 2.16 -16.29
C LYS A 32 21.04 0.79 -16.50
N THR A 33 20.55 0.50 -17.71
CA THR A 33 19.95 -0.79 -18.06
C THR A 33 20.96 -1.93 -18.01
N ASN A 34 22.18 -1.72 -18.54
CA ASN A 34 23.25 -2.70 -18.52
C ASN A 34 23.74 -2.98 -17.09
N LEU A 35 24.00 -1.92 -16.30
CA LEU A 35 24.39 -2.03 -14.90
C LEU A 35 23.32 -2.72 -14.06
N TYR A 36 22.05 -2.32 -14.22
CA TYR A 36 20.92 -2.90 -13.51
C TYR A 36 20.74 -4.39 -13.83
N ASN A 37 20.83 -4.77 -15.11
CA ASN A 37 20.71 -6.18 -15.52
C ASN A 37 21.87 -7.02 -14.97
N ALA A 38 23.10 -6.50 -15.01
CA ALA A 38 24.26 -7.21 -14.48
C ALA A 38 24.20 -7.36 -12.95
N ILE A 39 23.66 -6.36 -12.25
CA ILE A 39 23.39 -6.43 -10.80
C ILE A 39 22.29 -7.44 -10.46
N ARG A 40 21.19 -7.45 -11.24
CA ARG A 40 20.11 -8.42 -11.05
C ARG A 40 20.62 -9.86 -11.15
N ASP A 41 21.56 -10.10 -12.04
CA ASP A 41 22.11 -11.44 -12.31
C ASP A 41 23.14 -11.89 -11.24
N LEU A 42 23.48 -11.03 -10.25
CA LEU A 42 24.32 -11.42 -9.10
C LEU A 42 23.62 -12.39 -8.14
N GLY A 43 22.30 -12.55 -8.23
CA GLY A 43 21.55 -13.52 -7.42
C GLY A 43 21.57 -13.25 -5.92
N LEU A 44 21.82 -12.01 -5.51
CA LEU A 44 21.81 -11.61 -4.10
C LEU A 44 20.39 -11.62 -3.54
N ASP A 45 20.24 -12.19 -2.35
CA ASP A 45 19.01 -12.09 -1.57
C ASP A 45 18.91 -10.67 -1.00
N ARG A 46 17.99 -9.89 -1.55
CA ARG A 46 17.85 -8.46 -1.25
C ARG A 46 17.25 -8.20 0.11
N ASP A 47 16.35 -9.07 0.55
CA ASP A 47 15.69 -8.93 1.84
C ASP A 47 16.63 -9.34 2.96
N LEU A 48 17.41 -10.41 2.74
CA LEU A 48 18.50 -10.79 3.66
C LEU A 48 19.51 -9.65 3.84
N HIS A 49 19.83 -8.93 2.76
CA HIS A 49 20.80 -7.84 2.79
C HIS A 49 20.19 -6.45 3.00
N ARG A 50 18.86 -6.34 3.12
CA ARG A 50 18.09 -5.09 3.28
C ARG A 50 18.52 -3.98 2.33
N ILE A 51 18.55 -4.31 1.04
CA ILE A 51 19.12 -3.49 -0.02
C ILE A 51 18.27 -3.52 -1.30
N THR A 52 18.10 -2.39 -1.95
CA THR A 52 17.45 -2.32 -3.26
C THR A 52 18.43 -2.47 -4.42
N ASN A 53 17.94 -2.87 -5.59
CA ASN A 53 18.74 -2.81 -6.82
C ASN A 53 19.25 -1.39 -7.11
N ARG A 54 18.47 -0.38 -6.71
CA ARG A 54 18.85 1.03 -6.90
C ARG A 54 20.02 1.40 -5.99
N GLY A 55 19.95 1.03 -4.71
CA GLY A 55 21.05 1.21 -3.75
C GLY A 55 22.32 0.49 -4.19
N LEU A 56 22.18 -0.77 -4.63
CA LEU A 56 23.30 -1.56 -5.16
C LEU A 56 23.89 -0.94 -6.44
N SER A 57 23.03 -0.47 -7.36
CA SER A 57 23.49 0.23 -8.58
C SER A 57 24.24 1.51 -8.27
N ARG A 58 23.76 2.28 -7.28
CA ARG A 58 24.45 3.49 -6.81
C ARG A 58 25.84 3.15 -6.27
N LYS A 59 25.97 2.12 -5.42
CA LYS A 59 27.28 1.70 -4.89
C LYS A 59 28.24 1.18 -5.94
N PHE A 60 27.77 0.39 -6.91
CA PHE A 60 28.62 -0.01 -8.03
C PHE A 60 29.02 1.19 -8.90
N HIS A 61 28.13 2.15 -9.10
CA HIS A 61 28.44 3.38 -9.83
C HIS A 61 29.50 4.23 -9.12
N GLU A 62 29.38 4.43 -7.81
CA GLU A 62 30.41 5.08 -6.98
C GLU A 62 31.76 4.35 -7.12
N GLY A 63 31.76 3.01 -7.06
CA GLY A 63 32.95 2.20 -7.27
C GLY A 63 33.58 2.39 -8.66
N PHE A 64 32.77 2.52 -9.72
CA PHE A 64 33.27 2.80 -11.05
C PHE A 64 33.88 4.20 -11.19
N ILE A 65 33.29 5.21 -10.55
CA ILE A 65 33.85 6.56 -10.49
C ILE A 65 35.23 6.51 -9.81
N GLU A 66 35.35 5.81 -8.68
CA GLU A 66 36.62 5.67 -7.96
C GLU A 66 37.70 4.96 -8.80
N ILE A 67 37.33 3.92 -9.55
CA ILE A 67 38.24 3.26 -10.49
C ILE A 67 38.72 4.26 -11.55
N ALA A 68 37.81 5.04 -12.14
CA ALA A 68 38.14 6.03 -13.16
C ALA A 68 39.04 7.15 -12.61
N GLU A 69 38.78 7.63 -11.39
CA GLU A 69 39.57 8.66 -10.72
C GLU A 69 40.97 8.18 -10.33
N THR A 70 41.13 6.90 -9.99
CA THR A 70 42.41 6.34 -9.52
C THR A 70 43.27 5.73 -10.64
N GLN A 71 42.66 5.09 -11.63
CA GLN A 71 43.35 4.34 -12.69
C GLN A 71 43.26 5.03 -14.06
N GLY A 72 42.37 6.01 -14.22
CA GLY A 72 42.10 6.69 -15.49
C GLY A 72 40.99 6.03 -16.30
N VAL A 73 40.56 6.72 -17.36
CA VAL A 73 39.41 6.35 -18.19
C VAL A 73 39.75 5.42 -19.36
N ASP A 74 41.02 5.40 -19.79
CA ASP A 74 41.51 4.62 -20.94
C ASP A 74 41.95 3.21 -20.52
N LEU A 75 41.06 2.45 -19.88
CA LEU A 75 41.32 1.05 -19.51
C LEU A 75 40.81 0.11 -20.59
N THR A 76 41.61 -0.90 -20.92
CA THR A 76 41.14 -2.05 -21.70
C THR A 76 40.13 -2.88 -20.89
N GLU A 77 39.35 -3.72 -21.57
CA GLU A 77 38.37 -4.60 -20.89
C GLU A 77 39.02 -5.52 -19.84
N ASP A 78 40.18 -6.07 -20.14
CA ASP A 78 40.91 -6.95 -19.23
C ASP A 78 41.43 -6.19 -18.00
N GLU A 79 41.96 -4.98 -18.18
CA GLU A 79 42.44 -4.12 -17.09
C GLU A 79 41.29 -3.67 -16.19
N LEU A 80 40.19 -3.19 -16.79
CA LEU A 80 39.00 -2.84 -16.04
C LEU A 80 38.44 -4.04 -15.29
N SER A 81 38.44 -5.23 -15.91
CA SER A 81 37.95 -6.46 -15.29
C SER A 81 38.66 -6.76 -13.97
N VAL A 82 39.96 -6.50 -13.86
CA VAL A 82 40.70 -6.70 -12.61
C VAL A 82 40.23 -5.70 -11.54
N HIS A 83 40.23 -4.40 -11.87
CA HIS A 83 39.84 -3.34 -10.92
C HIS A 83 38.40 -3.47 -10.46
N PHE A 84 37.49 -3.84 -11.37
CA PHE A 84 36.10 -4.07 -11.05
C PHE A 84 35.89 -5.28 -10.14
N GLN A 85 36.58 -6.40 -10.37
CA GLN A 85 36.45 -7.55 -9.47
C GLN A 85 36.96 -7.22 -8.06
N THR A 86 38.09 -6.52 -7.96
CA THR A 86 38.57 -5.99 -6.67
C THR A 86 37.52 -5.10 -6.02
N LYS A 87 36.93 -4.15 -6.77
CA LYS A 87 35.94 -3.24 -6.20
C LYS A 87 34.63 -3.94 -5.82
N LYS A 88 34.21 -4.92 -6.60
CA LYS A 88 33.07 -5.78 -6.30
C LYS A 88 33.31 -6.57 -5.01
N ASP A 89 34.49 -7.16 -4.86
CA ASP A 89 34.86 -7.90 -3.66
C ASP A 89 34.91 -6.98 -2.44
N GLU A 90 35.40 -5.74 -2.59
CA GLU A 90 35.33 -4.70 -1.55
C GLU A 90 33.89 -4.35 -1.18
N ILE A 91 33.01 -4.13 -2.16
CA ILE A 91 31.58 -3.86 -1.91
C ILE A 91 30.95 -5.03 -1.16
N PHE A 92 31.24 -6.28 -1.54
CA PHE A 92 30.67 -7.46 -0.90
C PHE A 92 31.23 -7.71 0.50
N SER A 93 32.53 -7.51 0.71
CA SER A 93 33.17 -7.77 2.00
C SER A 93 32.96 -6.64 2.99
N ASN A 94 33.14 -5.38 2.57
CA ASN A 94 33.13 -4.24 3.47
C ASN A 94 31.75 -3.63 3.63
N TRP A 95 30.99 -3.51 2.53
CA TRP A 95 29.65 -2.93 2.61
C TRP A 95 28.61 -4.01 2.92
N LEU A 96 28.46 -5.05 2.10
CA LEU A 96 27.49 -6.13 2.38
C LEU A 96 27.86 -7.00 3.59
N GLY A 97 29.12 -7.01 4.02
CA GLY A 97 29.58 -7.71 5.22
C GLY A 97 29.47 -6.90 6.52
N ALA A 98 29.32 -5.57 6.45
CA ALA A 98 29.09 -4.73 7.63
C ALA A 98 27.61 -4.72 8.05
N PRO A 99 27.26 -4.41 9.31
CA PRO A 99 25.87 -4.18 9.71
C PRO A 99 25.18 -3.12 8.84
N PRO A 100 23.85 -3.20 8.62
CA PRO A 100 23.08 -2.13 7.97
C PRO A 100 23.09 -0.84 8.79
N ASP A 101 22.84 0.29 8.12
CA ASP A 101 22.66 1.59 8.76
C ASP A 101 21.22 1.73 9.28
N THR A 102 20.96 2.69 10.16
CA THR A 102 19.60 2.99 10.63
C THR A 102 19.04 4.22 9.92
N TYR A 103 17.94 4.03 9.20
CA TYR A 103 17.19 5.09 8.56
C TYR A 103 15.94 5.42 9.37
N MET A 104 15.73 6.71 9.63
CA MET A 104 14.53 7.22 10.29
C MET A 104 13.64 7.88 9.25
N LEU A 105 12.42 7.36 9.10
CA LEU A 105 11.39 7.93 8.24
C LEU A 105 10.38 8.66 9.10
N VAL A 106 10.25 9.97 8.90
CA VAL A 106 9.32 10.83 9.62
C VAL A 106 8.24 11.31 8.65
N PHE A 107 6.98 11.13 9.03
CA PHE A 107 5.87 11.42 8.12
C PHE A 107 4.58 11.80 8.85
N PRO A 108 3.72 12.60 8.20
CA PRO A 108 2.44 12.97 8.76
C PRO A 108 1.30 12.07 8.29
N ILE A 109 0.40 11.73 9.20
CA ILE A 109 -0.83 10.99 8.92
C ILE A 109 -2.05 11.83 9.33
N MET A 110 -3.14 11.66 8.59
CA MET A 110 -4.38 12.40 8.81
C MET A 110 -5.31 11.65 9.77
N ILE A 111 -4.81 11.41 10.97
CA ILE A 111 -5.55 10.79 12.08
C ILE A 111 -5.40 11.71 13.28
N ARG A 112 -6.50 12.02 13.98
CA ARG A 112 -6.43 12.93 15.14
C ARG A 112 -5.72 12.27 16.33
N SER A 113 -4.71 12.97 16.83
CA SER A 113 -3.71 12.52 17.82
C SER A 113 -4.25 12.05 19.18
N LYS A 114 -5.46 12.45 19.62
CA LYS A 114 -5.92 12.14 20.99
C LYS A 114 -6.18 10.65 21.25
N HIS A 115 -6.44 9.85 20.22
CA HIS A 115 -6.72 8.41 20.32
C HIS A 115 -5.70 7.55 19.55
N PHE A 116 -4.67 8.19 18.97
CA PHE A 116 -3.55 7.49 18.35
C PHE A 116 -2.52 7.17 19.42
N PRO A 117 -2.18 5.88 19.63
CA PRO A 117 -1.27 5.46 20.69
C PRO A 117 0.14 5.99 20.42
N ASP A 118 0.93 6.16 21.48
CA ASP A 118 2.29 6.69 21.38
C ASP A 118 3.22 5.75 20.58
N GLU A 119 2.93 4.45 20.60
CA GLU A 119 3.57 3.45 19.76
C GLU A 119 2.51 2.63 19.02
N VAL A 120 2.69 2.45 17.72
CA VAL A 120 1.95 1.46 16.92
C VAL A 120 2.95 0.44 16.41
N LYS A 121 2.68 -0.83 16.68
CA LYS A 121 3.44 -1.92 16.08
C LYS A 121 3.12 -1.96 14.58
N LEU A 122 4.15 -1.80 13.76
CA LEU A 122 4.11 -1.96 12.32
C LEU A 122 4.87 -3.26 11.99
N TYR A 123 4.25 -4.39 12.28
CA TYR A 123 4.83 -5.72 12.08
C TYR A 123 6.20 -5.90 12.78
N GLU A 124 7.31 -5.96 12.04
CA GLU A 124 8.68 -6.06 12.55
C GLU A 124 9.24 -4.73 13.06
N SER A 125 8.57 -3.63 12.73
CA SER A 125 8.95 -2.28 13.07
C SER A 125 7.96 -1.64 14.03
N LYS A 126 8.32 -0.47 14.53
CA LYS A 126 7.44 0.36 15.36
C LYS A 126 7.35 1.74 14.76
N ALA A 127 6.12 2.24 14.66
CA ALA A 127 5.88 3.66 14.48
C ALA A 127 5.73 4.31 15.86
N GLU A 128 6.59 5.26 16.14
CA GLU A 128 6.50 6.11 17.32
C GLU A 128 5.86 7.43 16.94
N LYS A 129 4.89 7.85 17.73
CA LYS A 129 4.30 9.17 17.63
C LYS A 129 5.31 10.21 18.13
N ILE A 130 5.46 11.28 17.36
CA ILE A 130 6.31 12.41 17.75
C ILE A 130 5.46 13.65 18.00
N ASP A 131 5.95 14.52 18.88
CA ASP A 131 5.29 15.77 19.19
C ASP A 131 5.57 16.87 18.13
N ASN A 132 4.84 17.98 18.25
CA ASN A 132 4.97 19.11 17.33
C ASN A 132 6.37 19.76 17.37
N SER A 133 7.09 19.67 18.51
CA SER A 133 8.44 20.23 18.63
C SER A 133 9.46 19.37 17.88
N GLN A 134 9.37 18.05 18.02
CA GLN A 134 10.19 17.11 17.26
C GLN A 134 9.91 17.25 15.76
N TRP A 135 8.64 17.31 15.38
CA TRP A 135 8.21 17.54 14.01
C TRP A 135 8.80 18.85 13.44
N ALA A 136 8.70 19.95 14.17
CA ALA A 136 9.26 21.24 13.75
C ALA A 136 10.79 21.17 13.53
N ASN A 137 11.50 20.43 14.38
CA ASN A 137 12.94 20.23 14.21
C ASN A 137 13.26 19.44 12.93
N HIS A 138 12.52 18.37 12.64
CA HIS A 138 12.70 17.59 11.41
C HIS A 138 12.39 18.43 10.16
N LEU A 139 11.31 19.22 10.19
CA LEU A 139 10.97 20.13 9.09
C LEU A 139 12.04 21.20 8.85
N ALA A 140 12.61 21.76 9.93
CA ALA A 140 13.66 22.76 9.81
C ALA A 140 14.91 22.17 9.13
N ALA A 141 15.24 20.91 9.38
CA ALA A 141 16.36 20.25 8.71
C ALA A 141 16.16 20.18 7.19
N VAL A 142 14.93 19.88 6.74
CA VAL A 142 14.59 19.85 5.31
C VAL A 142 14.61 21.26 4.71
N LYS A 143 13.98 22.23 5.36
CA LYS A 143 13.89 23.61 4.85
C LYS A 143 15.23 24.34 4.78
N ASN A 144 16.19 23.94 5.61
CA ASN A 144 17.54 24.49 5.60
C ASN A 144 18.49 23.79 4.61
N ASP A 145 18.02 22.75 3.91
CA ASP A 145 18.79 22.10 2.86
C ASP A 145 18.66 22.90 1.56
N ASP A 146 19.75 23.55 1.15
CA ASP A 146 19.82 24.47 0.00
C ASP A 146 19.42 23.82 -1.34
N ASP A 147 19.58 22.49 -1.44
CA ASP A 147 19.24 21.70 -2.62
C ASP A 147 17.80 21.15 -2.59
N SER A 148 17.05 21.38 -1.50
CA SER A 148 15.69 20.87 -1.37
C SER A 148 14.67 21.80 -2.05
N ASN A 149 13.79 21.21 -2.86
CA ASN A 149 12.59 21.88 -3.37
C ASN A 149 11.35 21.49 -2.56
N PHE A 150 11.52 21.32 -1.24
CA PHE A 150 10.46 20.77 -0.40
C PHE A 150 9.27 21.74 -0.24
N ASP A 151 9.53 23.04 -0.20
CA ASP A 151 8.48 24.05 -0.10
C ASP A 151 7.48 23.95 -1.27
N SER A 152 7.91 23.59 -2.49
CA SER A 152 6.98 23.38 -3.60
C SER A 152 6.05 22.19 -3.37
N VAL A 153 6.51 21.14 -2.68
CA VAL A 153 5.66 20.00 -2.32
C VAL A 153 4.62 20.44 -1.30
N LEU A 154 5.00 21.28 -0.33
CA LEU A 154 4.08 21.82 0.67
C LEU A 154 2.98 22.69 0.05
N ASP A 155 3.35 23.51 -0.94
CA ASP A 155 2.41 24.35 -1.69
C ASP A 155 1.39 23.52 -2.50
N GLU A 156 1.80 22.32 -2.93
CA GLU A 156 0.93 21.40 -3.68
C GLU A 156 0.04 20.54 -2.77
N LEU A 157 0.32 20.48 -1.45
CA LEU A 157 -0.45 19.67 -0.53
C LEU A 157 -1.91 20.11 -0.53
N PRO A 158 -2.84 19.20 -0.84
CA PRO A 158 -4.21 19.61 -0.96
C PRO A 158 -4.80 19.97 0.43
N ASN A 159 -5.82 20.84 0.43
CA ASN A 159 -6.40 21.52 1.61
C ASN A 159 -5.59 22.71 2.18
N ASP A 160 -5.47 23.75 1.37
CA ASP A 160 -5.06 25.10 1.75
C ASP A 160 -6.16 25.81 2.56
N TYR A 161 -6.16 25.65 3.89
CA TYR A 161 -7.08 26.39 4.79
C TYR A 161 -6.40 26.99 6.04
N SER A 162 -5.07 26.98 6.11
CA SER A 162 -4.28 27.71 7.12
C SER A 162 -3.06 28.34 6.47
N ASP A 163 -2.61 29.48 7.02
CA ASP A 163 -1.43 30.22 6.52
C ASP A 163 -0.11 29.41 6.62
N ASP A 164 -0.12 28.26 7.30
CA ASP A 164 0.94 27.23 7.25
C ASP A 164 0.31 25.82 7.04
N PRO A 165 0.61 25.11 5.94
CA PRO A 165 0.07 23.77 5.65
C PRO A 165 0.55 22.69 6.63
N LEU A 166 1.53 22.96 7.49
CA LEU A 166 2.13 21.98 8.41
C LEU A 166 1.77 22.19 9.88
N GLU A 167 1.21 23.35 10.26
CA GLU A 167 0.61 23.61 11.57
C GLU A 167 -0.88 23.21 11.65
N ARG A 168 -1.31 22.26 10.80
CA ARG A 168 -2.67 21.74 10.80
C ARG A 168 -2.93 21.01 12.13
N ARG A 169 -3.91 21.48 12.92
CA ARG A 169 -4.36 20.90 14.20
C ARG A 169 -4.93 19.46 14.12
N GLU A 170 -4.76 18.80 12.98
CA GLU A 170 -5.44 17.56 12.63
C GLU A 170 -4.47 16.44 12.23
N TRP A 171 -3.17 16.71 12.20
CA TRP A 171 -2.16 15.74 11.79
C TRP A 171 -1.56 15.05 13.02
N THR A 172 -1.32 13.75 12.89
CA THR A 172 -0.45 13.01 13.80
C THR A 172 0.86 12.75 13.08
N TYR A 173 1.98 12.99 13.74
CA TYR A 173 3.30 12.80 13.16
C TYR A 173 3.89 11.51 13.71
N LEU A 174 4.39 10.67 12.82
CA LEU A 174 5.00 9.40 13.16
C LEU A 174 6.45 9.39 12.70
N LYS A 175 7.28 8.62 13.42
CA LYS A 175 8.59 8.19 12.97
C LYS A 175 8.68 6.68 12.99
N VAL A 176 9.39 6.11 12.02
CA VAL A 176 9.72 4.68 11.97
C VAL A 176 11.22 4.56 11.73
N GLU A 177 11.89 3.71 12.49
CA GLU A 177 13.31 3.39 12.30
C GLU A 177 13.43 2.03 11.61
N ILE A 178 14.16 1.99 10.49
CA ILE A 178 14.42 0.79 9.70
C ILE A 178 15.92 0.63 9.52
N GLU A 179 16.42 -0.54 9.86
CA GLU A 179 17.78 -0.95 9.52
C GLU A 179 17.83 -1.32 8.03
N ALA A 180 18.62 -0.59 7.24
CA ALA A 180 18.74 -0.80 5.79
C ALA A 180 20.14 -0.42 5.30
N ARG A 181 20.51 -0.88 4.10
CA ARG A 181 21.78 -0.47 3.45
C ARG A 181 21.65 0.77 2.58
N ASP A 182 20.43 1.06 2.15
CA ASP A 182 20.11 2.23 1.36
C ASP A 182 18.74 2.76 1.74
N GLU A 183 18.58 4.08 1.60
CA GLU A 183 17.35 4.79 1.93
C GLU A 183 16.15 4.30 1.13
N PHE A 184 16.35 3.76 -0.07
CA PHE A 184 15.25 3.28 -0.90
C PHE A 184 14.65 1.99 -0.34
N TYR A 185 15.42 1.17 0.36
CA TYR A 185 14.89 -0.05 1.00
C TYR A 185 13.96 0.33 2.15
N ALA A 186 14.40 1.26 3.01
CA ALA A 186 13.58 1.77 4.10
C ALA A 186 12.30 2.46 3.56
N LEU A 187 12.43 3.23 2.47
CA LEU A 187 11.30 3.85 1.78
C LEU A 187 10.37 2.86 1.06
N GLN A 188 10.82 1.66 0.68
CA GLN A 188 9.93 0.62 0.17
C GLN A 188 9.16 -0.05 1.30
N ARG A 189 9.82 -0.27 2.44
CA ARG A 189 9.22 -1.03 3.55
C ARG A 189 8.17 -0.23 4.34
N VAL A 190 8.45 1.04 4.67
CA VAL A 190 7.54 1.83 5.52
C VAL A 190 6.15 2.03 4.88
N PRO A 191 6.01 2.37 3.59
CA PRO A 191 4.69 2.50 2.95
C PRO A 191 3.87 1.22 3.00
N GLU A 192 4.46 0.06 2.73
CA GLU A 192 3.75 -1.23 2.83
C GLU A 192 3.22 -1.46 4.25
N LEU A 193 4.03 -1.17 5.26
CA LEU A 193 3.65 -1.31 6.66
C LEU A 193 2.52 -0.34 7.05
N VAL A 194 2.61 0.91 6.58
CA VAL A 194 1.62 1.95 6.84
C VAL A 194 0.31 1.65 6.11
N GLU A 195 0.37 1.21 4.86
CA GLU A 195 -0.79 0.81 4.06
C GLU A 195 -1.55 -0.33 4.72
N THR A 196 -0.84 -1.36 5.18
CA THR A 196 -1.43 -2.48 5.90
C THR A 196 -2.20 -2.01 7.13
N ARG A 197 -1.57 -1.16 7.96
CA ARG A 197 -2.23 -0.64 9.16
C ARG A 197 -3.41 0.25 8.81
N PHE A 198 -3.35 1.02 7.72
CA PHE A 198 -4.48 1.80 7.25
C PHE A 198 -5.60 0.95 6.66
N ALA A 199 -5.31 -0.20 6.06
CA ALA A 199 -6.32 -1.14 5.62
C ALA A 199 -7.14 -1.66 6.81
N GLU A 200 -6.45 -2.07 7.89
CA GLU A 200 -7.09 -2.46 9.15
C GLU A 200 -7.92 -1.30 9.72
N ILE A 201 -7.31 -0.12 9.88
CA ILE A 201 -8.01 1.04 10.46
C ILE A 201 -9.24 1.40 9.64
N ASN A 202 -9.13 1.52 8.32
CA ASN A 202 -10.26 1.91 7.46
C ASN A 202 -11.38 0.87 7.42
N PHE A 203 -11.05 -0.42 7.51
CA PHE A 203 -12.05 -1.46 7.57
C PHE A 203 -12.79 -1.40 8.91
N PHE A 204 -12.04 -1.39 10.02
CA PHE A 204 -12.60 -1.52 11.35
C PHE A 204 -13.20 -0.22 11.92
N ASP A 205 -12.67 0.95 11.58
CA ASP A 205 -13.28 2.25 11.93
C ASP A 205 -14.71 2.33 11.38
N LYS A 206 -14.89 1.91 10.11
CA LYS A 206 -16.22 1.84 9.49
C LYS A 206 -17.14 0.81 10.14
N LEU A 207 -16.62 -0.25 10.75
CA LEU A 207 -17.43 -1.22 11.50
C LEU A 207 -17.86 -0.67 12.86
N TRP A 208 -16.96 0.02 13.58
CA TRP A 208 -17.21 0.53 14.94
C TRP A 208 -18.01 1.83 14.99
N ALA A 209 -17.77 2.77 14.08
CA ALA A 209 -18.53 4.04 14.04
C ALA A 209 -19.98 3.83 13.58
N ALA A 210 -20.23 2.79 12.80
CA ALA A 210 -21.48 2.57 12.08
C ALA A 210 -22.30 1.38 12.62
N GLY A 211 -21.72 0.61 13.56
CA GLY A 211 -22.37 -0.51 14.23
C GLY A 211 -22.69 -1.70 13.32
N MET A 212 -22.05 -1.77 12.13
CA MET A 212 -22.13 -2.73 11.01
C MET A 212 -22.01 -1.97 9.67
N PRO A 213 -21.71 -2.61 8.52
CA PRO A 213 -21.57 -1.91 7.25
C PRO A 213 -22.84 -1.12 6.92
N GLN A 214 -22.76 0.20 7.05
CA GLN A 214 -23.88 1.09 6.70
C GLN A 214 -23.96 1.16 5.17
N PRO A 215 -25.06 0.69 4.57
CA PRO A 215 -25.32 0.95 3.16
C PRO A 215 -25.48 2.46 3.02
N GLY A 216 -24.57 3.09 2.26
CA GLY A 216 -24.52 4.53 2.13
C GLY A 216 -25.89 5.10 1.74
N SER A 217 -26.48 5.85 2.66
CA SER A 217 -27.59 6.73 2.30
C SER A 217 -27.07 7.77 1.31
N SER A 218 -27.81 7.91 0.20
CA SER A 218 -27.69 8.88 -0.89
C SER A 218 -26.66 8.59 -1.98
N ASP A 219 -27.11 8.82 -3.22
CA ASP A 219 -26.41 8.94 -4.51
C ASP A 219 -25.19 9.88 -4.52
N ARG A 220 -24.70 10.32 -3.37
CA ARG A 220 -23.40 10.95 -3.25
C ARG A 220 -22.41 9.81 -3.18
N ALA A 221 -21.70 9.59 -4.30
CA ALA A 221 -20.39 8.96 -4.24
C ALA A 221 -19.71 9.55 -3.01
N PRO A 222 -19.32 8.75 -2.01
CA PRO A 222 -18.75 9.32 -0.83
C PRO A 222 -17.55 10.14 -1.29
N TYR A 223 -17.67 11.46 -1.22
CA TYR A 223 -16.56 12.40 -1.39
C TYR A 223 -15.60 12.28 -0.17
N GLU A 224 -15.59 11.09 0.48
CA GLU A 224 -14.84 10.55 1.63
C GLU A 224 -13.39 10.15 1.29
N LYS A 225 -12.89 10.48 0.09
CA LYS A 225 -11.53 10.06 -0.30
C LYS A 225 -10.45 10.58 0.65
N TRP A 226 -10.75 11.62 1.43
CA TRP A 226 -9.91 12.18 2.50
C TRP A 226 -10.18 11.66 3.90
N THR A 227 -11.37 11.15 4.19
CA THR A 227 -11.68 10.59 5.51
C THR A 227 -11.12 9.17 5.64
N ARG A 228 -10.71 8.55 4.52
CA ARG A 228 -10.03 7.27 4.51
C ARG A 228 -8.55 7.49 4.74
N HIS A 229 -8.00 6.75 5.69
CA HIS A 229 -6.57 6.76 5.97
C HIS A 229 -5.82 6.20 4.76
N GLN A 230 -4.95 7.01 4.20
CA GLN A 230 -4.13 6.72 3.04
C GLN A 230 -2.69 6.99 3.41
N GLU A 231 -1.74 6.47 2.63
CA GLU A 231 -0.30 6.71 2.81
C GLU A 231 -0.01 8.19 3.17
N PRO A 232 1.03 8.52 3.93
CA PRO A 232 1.37 9.93 4.13
C PRO A 232 1.67 10.63 2.78
N PRO A 233 1.38 11.94 2.65
CA PRO A 233 1.63 12.67 1.42
C PRO A 233 3.13 12.79 1.09
N PHE A 234 4.00 12.61 2.08
CA PHE A 234 5.44 12.56 1.89
C PHE A 234 6.11 11.87 3.09
N TYR A 235 7.35 11.44 2.87
CA TYR A 235 8.26 10.93 3.90
C TYR A 235 9.51 11.81 3.95
N LEU A 236 9.94 12.18 5.16
CA LEU A 236 11.25 12.77 5.42
C LEU A 236 12.19 11.65 5.85
N ILE A 237 13.38 11.57 5.24
CA ILE A 237 14.31 10.47 5.47
C ILE A 237 15.59 11.02 6.09
N PHE A 238 15.96 10.44 7.23
CA PHE A 238 17.17 10.74 7.97
C PHE A 238 18.03 9.48 8.10
N GLN A 239 19.35 9.65 8.15
CA GLN A 239 20.32 8.61 8.46
C GLN A 239 21.21 9.11 9.57
N ASP A 240 21.32 8.35 10.66
CA ASP A 240 22.14 8.71 11.84
C ASP A 240 21.87 10.12 12.40
N GLY A 241 20.65 10.64 12.20
CA GLY A 241 20.20 11.96 12.64
C GLY A 241 20.36 13.09 11.61
N ASP A 242 21.08 12.86 10.52
CA ASP A 242 21.26 13.82 9.44
C ASP A 242 20.17 13.64 8.37
N PHE A 243 19.72 14.76 7.80
CA PHE A 243 18.74 14.75 6.71
C PHE A 243 19.38 14.19 5.45
N VAL A 244 18.74 13.20 4.83
CA VAL A 244 19.20 12.57 3.58
C VAL A 244 18.39 13.06 2.39
N THR A 245 17.07 12.93 2.47
CA THR A 245 16.17 13.31 1.37
C THR A 245 14.71 13.31 1.83
N TYR A 246 13.81 13.77 0.98
CA TYR A 246 12.37 13.60 1.15
C TYR A 246 11.77 12.89 -0.06
N ARG A 247 10.68 12.15 0.16
CA ARG A 247 9.91 11.52 -0.90
C ARG A 247 8.48 12.06 -0.90
N PRO A 248 8.08 12.84 -1.92
CA PRO A 248 6.66 13.10 -2.13
C PRO A 248 5.98 11.83 -2.64
N MET A 249 4.78 11.56 -2.12
CA MET A 249 3.88 10.53 -2.62
C MET A 249 2.90 11.16 -3.60
N ASP A 250 2.29 10.37 -4.48
CA ASP A 250 1.16 10.87 -5.24
C ASP A 250 0.03 11.17 -4.23
N PHE A 251 -0.33 12.43 -4.10
CA PHE A 251 -1.46 12.89 -3.30
C PHE A 251 -2.48 13.64 -4.15
N ASP A 252 -2.40 13.57 -5.49
CA ASP A 252 -3.31 14.30 -6.37
C ASP A 252 -4.77 13.84 -6.17
N TYR A 253 -4.97 12.60 -5.70
CA TYR A 253 -6.31 12.06 -5.41
C TYR A 253 -6.93 12.68 -4.17
N ARG A 254 -6.12 13.40 -3.40
CA ARG A 254 -6.54 14.22 -2.27
C ARG A 254 -6.88 15.63 -2.75
N ARG A 255 -6.81 16.08 -4.00
CA ARG A 255 -7.29 17.46 -4.30
C ARG A 255 -8.81 17.58 -4.06
N SER A 256 -9.23 18.45 -3.12
CA SER A 256 -10.66 18.63 -2.80
C SER A 256 -11.42 19.15 -4.02
N ILE A 257 -12.58 18.57 -4.33
CA ILE A 257 -13.52 19.12 -5.33
C ILE A 257 -14.48 20.14 -4.67
N GLY A 258 -14.24 20.55 -3.42
CA GLY A 258 -15.05 21.58 -2.76
C GLY A 258 -14.76 21.77 -1.28
N ARG A 259 -15.12 22.95 -0.78
CA ARG A 259 -15.03 23.36 0.64
C ARG A 259 -15.93 22.46 1.49
N PHE A 260 -15.34 21.54 2.26
CA PHE A 260 -16.04 20.80 3.31
C PHE A 260 -15.47 21.16 4.68
N HIS A 261 -16.37 21.34 5.65
CA HIS A 261 -16.01 21.47 7.05
C HIS A 261 -15.80 20.08 7.65
N PHE A 262 -14.59 19.81 8.15
CA PHE A 262 -14.22 18.61 8.90
C PHE A 262 -14.90 18.60 10.28
N ASN A 263 -16.22 18.40 10.32
CA ASN A 263 -16.92 18.23 11.59
C ASN A 263 -16.90 16.78 12.09
N HIS A 264 -16.49 15.82 11.26
CA HIS A 264 -16.43 14.37 11.57
C HIS A 264 -15.08 13.81 11.12
N ALA A 265 -13.98 14.31 11.68
CA ALA A 265 -12.82 13.42 11.76
C ALA A 265 -13.23 12.36 12.77
N ASP A 266 -13.61 11.19 12.26
CA ASP A 266 -14.19 10.10 13.02
C ASP A 266 -13.26 9.79 14.20
N ASP A 267 -13.77 10.02 15.40
CA ASP A 267 -13.05 9.73 16.63
C ASP A 267 -13.09 8.20 16.80
N ILE A 268 -12.13 7.49 16.22
CA ILE A 268 -11.82 6.12 16.63
C ILE A 268 -11.53 6.19 18.12
N ASN A 269 -12.35 5.55 18.96
CA ASN A 269 -12.23 5.68 20.41
C ASN A 269 -10.85 5.22 20.91
N GLU A 270 -10.31 4.11 20.38
CA GLU A 270 -8.92 3.65 20.60
C GLU A 270 -8.42 2.82 19.41
N ILE A 271 -7.40 3.29 18.67
CA ILE A 271 -6.78 2.54 17.55
C ILE A 271 -6.08 1.26 18.03
N SER A 272 -5.73 1.19 19.31
CA SER A 272 -5.13 0.01 19.93
C SER A 272 -6.04 -1.21 19.97
N ASP A 273 -7.37 -1.03 19.86
CA ASP A 273 -8.34 -2.13 19.92
C ASP A 273 -8.55 -2.81 18.56
N ILE A 274 -8.00 -2.23 17.50
CA ILE A 274 -8.09 -2.76 16.14
C ILE A 274 -7.19 -3.99 16.00
N PRO A 275 -7.75 -5.17 15.62
CA PRO A 275 -6.97 -6.37 15.37
C PRO A 275 -5.78 -6.09 14.44
N THR A 276 -4.67 -6.77 14.72
CA THR A 276 -3.46 -6.72 13.90
C THR A 276 -3.22 -8.09 13.28
N PHE A 277 -2.90 -8.13 12.00
CA PHE A 277 -2.57 -9.37 11.29
C PHE A 277 -1.10 -9.41 10.87
N ASP A 278 -0.54 -10.62 10.76
CA ASP A 278 0.78 -10.90 10.21
C ASP A 278 0.76 -10.73 8.68
N TYR A 279 1.44 -9.70 8.19
CA TYR A 279 1.48 -9.35 6.78
C TYR A 279 2.33 -10.31 5.93
N ASP A 280 3.34 -10.93 6.54
CA ASP A 280 4.19 -11.90 5.86
C ASP A 280 3.62 -13.32 5.96
N ALA A 281 2.43 -13.47 6.58
CA ALA A 281 1.70 -14.72 6.59
C ALA A 281 1.59 -15.23 5.16
N ASP A 282 2.00 -16.48 4.96
CA ASP A 282 1.97 -17.11 3.64
C ASP A 282 0.57 -16.96 3.04
N LYS A 283 0.50 -16.56 1.77
CA LYS A 283 -0.77 -16.33 1.06
C LYS A 283 -1.65 -17.57 1.00
N GLY A 284 -1.12 -18.75 1.36
CA GLY A 284 -1.86 -19.99 1.57
C GLY A 284 -2.45 -20.19 2.98
N THR A 285 -2.34 -19.21 3.88
CA THR A 285 -2.81 -19.31 5.28
C THR A 285 -4.04 -18.44 5.53
N TYR A 286 -4.80 -18.77 6.58
CA TYR A 286 -6.03 -18.07 6.92
C TYR A 286 -5.81 -16.56 7.11
N GLU A 287 -4.73 -16.22 7.80
CA GLU A 287 -4.28 -14.85 8.02
C GLU A 287 -3.82 -14.17 6.72
N GLY A 288 -3.03 -14.87 5.89
CA GLY A 288 -2.63 -14.36 4.58
C GLY A 288 -3.81 -14.05 3.66
N TYR A 289 -4.92 -14.80 3.76
CA TYR A 289 -6.17 -14.51 3.06
C TYR A 289 -6.83 -13.22 3.56
N ILE A 290 -6.92 -13.04 4.89
CA ILE A 290 -7.46 -11.81 5.49
C ILE A 290 -6.64 -10.59 5.04
N VAL A 291 -5.31 -10.65 5.19
CA VAL A 291 -4.42 -9.56 4.79
C VAL A 291 -4.57 -9.23 3.32
N SER A 292 -4.55 -10.24 2.44
CA SER A 292 -4.69 -10.02 1.00
C SER A 292 -6.04 -9.37 0.65
N ALA A 293 -7.11 -9.72 1.37
CA ALA A 293 -8.42 -9.13 1.18
C ALA A 293 -8.54 -7.71 1.77
N LEU A 294 -7.88 -7.42 2.89
CA LEU A 294 -7.80 -6.07 3.47
C LEU A 294 -7.05 -5.11 2.54
N LEU A 295 -5.96 -5.54 1.92
CA LEU A 295 -5.26 -4.74 0.89
C LEU A 295 -6.15 -4.48 -0.32
N ALA A 296 -6.83 -5.51 -0.83
CA ALA A 296 -7.77 -5.36 -1.95
C ALA A 296 -8.94 -4.42 -1.58
N TYR A 297 -9.38 -4.45 -0.32
CA TYR A 297 -10.35 -3.51 0.22
C TYR A 297 -9.79 -2.09 0.25
N GLN A 298 -8.57 -1.89 0.76
CA GLN A 298 -7.85 -0.62 0.80
C GLN A 298 -7.73 -0.01 -0.61
N ASP A 299 -7.26 -0.78 -1.59
CA ASP A 299 -7.21 -0.38 -3.00
C ASP A 299 -8.60 0.07 -3.49
N GLY A 300 -9.62 -0.74 -3.22
CA GLY A 300 -10.98 -0.45 -3.67
C GLY A 300 -11.57 0.82 -3.05
N ILE A 301 -11.21 1.18 -1.82
CA ILE A 301 -11.68 2.40 -1.18
C ILE A 301 -10.84 3.64 -1.52
N THR A 302 -9.59 3.49 -1.96
CA THR A 302 -8.74 4.63 -2.34
C THR A 302 -8.80 4.97 -3.84
N GLU A 303 -9.21 4.01 -4.67
CA GLU A 303 -9.28 4.15 -6.14
C GLU A 303 -10.32 5.19 -6.63
N ARG A 304 -9.96 5.93 -7.70
CA ARG A 304 -10.82 6.93 -8.34
C ARG A 304 -11.78 6.33 -9.35
N SER A 305 -11.31 5.36 -10.12
CA SER A 305 -12.10 4.75 -11.17
C SER A 305 -13.10 3.78 -10.55
N VAL A 306 -14.39 4.00 -10.78
CA VAL A 306 -15.46 3.09 -10.33
C VAL A 306 -15.18 1.65 -10.80
N ARG A 307 -14.68 1.51 -12.03
CA ARG A 307 -14.30 0.22 -12.61
C ARG A 307 -13.14 -0.43 -11.87
N GLN A 308 -12.04 0.28 -11.60
CA GLN A 308 -10.90 -0.29 -10.89
C GLN A 308 -11.26 -0.59 -9.43
N SER A 309 -11.99 0.32 -8.77
CA SER A 309 -12.51 0.14 -7.42
C SER A 309 -13.37 -1.13 -7.29
N PHE A 310 -14.27 -1.36 -8.25
CA PHE A 310 -15.03 -2.60 -8.34
C PHE A 310 -14.12 -3.82 -8.45
N PHE A 311 -13.12 -3.82 -9.33
CA PHE A 311 -12.23 -4.96 -9.50
C PHE A 311 -11.33 -5.21 -8.29
N SER A 312 -10.93 -4.18 -7.55
CA SER A 312 -10.22 -4.33 -6.28
C SER A 312 -11.10 -5.02 -5.24
N PHE A 313 -12.36 -4.60 -5.07
CA PHE A 313 -13.28 -5.32 -4.18
C PHE A 313 -13.56 -6.75 -4.66
N TRP A 314 -13.77 -6.92 -5.96
CA TRP A 314 -13.98 -8.22 -6.57
C TRP A 314 -12.80 -9.15 -6.27
N ARG A 315 -11.56 -8.65 -6.35
CA ARG A 315 -10.37 -9.40 -5.99
C ARG A 315 -10.38 -9.87 -4.54
N GLY A 316 -10.85 -9.03 -3.61
CA GLY A 316 -11.04 -9.42 -2.21
C GLY A 316 -12.08 -10.55 -2.06
N ILE A 317 -13.19 -10.48 -2.79
CA ILE A 317 -14.21 -11.54 -2.81
C ILE A 317 -13.62 -12.83 -3.38
N GLU A 318 -12.84 -12.77 -4.47
CA GLU A 318 -12.17 -13.95 -5.03
C GLU A 318 -11.27 -14.66 -4.00
N ILE A 319 -10.56 -13.87 -3.19
CA ILE A 319 -9.66 -14.39 -2.14
C ILE A 319 -10.47 -15.06 -1.04
N LEU A 320 -11.45 -14.37 -0.44
CA LEU A 320 -12.17 -14.87 0.74
C LEU A 320 -13.30 -15.84 0.43
N SER A 321 -13.82 -15.83 -0.79
CA SER A 321 -14.86 -16.77 -1.18
C SER A 321 -14.34 -18.19 -1.31
N ASN A 322 -13.01 -18.40 -1.42
CA ASN A 322 -12.38 -19.72 -1.56
C ASN A 322 -12.94 -20.55 -2.74
N THR A 323 -13.23 -19.88 -3.85
CA THR A 323 -13.65 -20.48 -5.10
C THR A 323 -13.28 -19.59 -6.28
N SER A 324 -13.00 -20.18 -7.44
CA SER A 324 -12.78 -19.46 -8.70
C SER A 324 -14.03 -19.40 -9.58
N ASP A 325 -15.15 -19.95 -9.09
CA ASP A 325 -16.43 -19.97 -9.79
C ASP A 325 -17.20 -18.69 -9.44
N PHE A 326 -17.37 -17.82 -10.43
CA PHE A 326 -18.00 -16.50 -10.27
C PHE A 326 -19.33 -16.58 -9.52
N ASP A 327 -20.18 -17.55 -9.89
CA ASP A 327 -21.52 -17.67 -9.31
C ASP A 327 -21.43 -17.98 -7.82
N LYS A 328 -20.57 -18.94 -7.47
CA LYS A 328 -20.33 -19.33 -6.07
C LYS A 328 -19.67 -18.22 -5.25
N MET A 329 -18.92 -17.31 -5.86
CA MET A 329 -18.32 -16.17 -5.14
C MET A 329 -19.41 -15.24 -4.60
N VAL A 330 -20.39 -14.92 -5.44
CA VAL A 330 -21.51 -14.04 -5.08
C VAL A 330 -22.35 -14.70 -3.99
N ASP A 331 -22.76 -15.96 -4.20
CA ASP A 331 -23.58 -16.70 -3.23
C ASP A 331 -22.90 -16.78 -1.84
N ARG A 332 -21.58 -17.04 -1.81
CA ARG A 332 -20.81 -17.10 -0.55
C ARG A 332 -20.69 -15.73 0.11
N GLY A 333 -20.52 -14.66 -0.67
CA GLY A 333 -20.52 -13.29 -0.16
C GLY A 333 -21.87 -12.91 0.45
N GLU A 334 -22.96 -13.25 -0.22
CA GLU A 334 -24.33 -13.04 0.27
C GLU A 334 -24.59 -13.83 1.56
N TYR A 335 -24.19 -15.10 1.60
CA TYR A 335 -24.29 -15.91 2.81
C TYR A 335 -23.51 -15.29 3.99
N ALA A 336 -22.26 -14.88 3.76
CA ALA A 336 -21.44 -14.27 4.80
C ALA A 336 -22.05 -12.96 5.32
N LEU A 337 -22.60 -12.14 4.42
CA LEU A 337 -23.28 -10.90 4.77
C LEU A 337 -24.56 -11.18 5.57
N THR A 338 -25.43 -12.08 5.10
CA THR A 338 -26.67 -12.46 5.79
C THR A 338 -26.43 -13.10 7.16
N TYR A 339 -25.36 -13.88 7.33
CA TYR A 339 -24.98 -14.50 8.61
C TYR A 339 -24.88 -13.49 9.76
N HIS A 340 -24.35 -12.29 9.48
CA HIS A 340 -24.21 -11.24 10.49
C HIS A 340 -25.45 -10.35 10.62
N HIS A 341 -26.37 -10.40 9.66
CA HIS A 341 -27.56 -9.55 9.57
C HIS A 341 -28.88 -10.26 9.89
N ASP A 342 -28.84 -11.51 10.35
CA ASP A 342 -30.03 -12.34 10.64
C ASP A 342 -30.77 -11.85 11.89
N GLY A 343 -31.40 -10.68 11.79
CA GLY A 343 -32.07 -9.95 12.87
C GLY A 343 -32.38 -8.48 12.59
N ASP A 344 -31.69 -7.83 11.63
CA ASP A 344 -31.90 -6.41 11.32
C ASP A 344 -32.66 -6.22 10.00
N SER A 345 -33.97 -5.94 10.10
CA SER A 345 -34.83 -5.68 8.95
C SER A 345 -34.50 -4.40 8.19
N SER A 346 -33.73 -3.47 8.78
CA SER A 346 -33.43 -2.17 8.18
C SER A 346 -32.37 -2.23 7.07
N LEU A 347 -31.58 -3.30 7.02
CA LEU A 347 -30.50 -3.51 6.05
C LEU A 347 -30.92 -4.37 4.86
N ARG A 348 -32.11 -5.00 4.91
CA ARG A 348 -32.61 -5.92 3.87
C ARG A 348 -32.85 -5.25 2.51
N PRO A 349 -33.46 -4.06 2.39
CA PRO A 349 -33.72 -3.45 1.07
C PRO A 349 -32.45 -3.03 0.31
N GLU A 350 -31.43 -2.58 1.04
CA GLU A 350 -30.14 -2.18 0.46
C GLU A 350 -29.27 -3.40 0.14
N LEU A 351 -29.35 -4.44 0.96
CA LEU A 351 -28.76 -5.75 0.69
C LEU A 351 -29.36 -6.36 -0.57
N GLU A 352 -30.69 -6.40 -0.68
CA GLU A 352 -31.42 -6.86 -1.87
C GLU A 352 -30.98 -6.08 -3.12
N ARG A 353 -30.92 -4.74 -3.05
CA ARG A 353 -30.43 -3.91 -4.17
C ARG A 353 -28.97 -4.20 -4.53
N ALA A 354 -28.10 -4.40 -3.55
CA ALA A 354 -26.69 -4.69 -3.78
C ALA A 354 -26.48 -6.06 -4.45
N ILE A 355 -27.28 -7.05 -4.05
CA ILE A 355 -27.31 -8.38 -4.66
C ILE A 355 -27.82 -8.26 -6.09
N GLU A 356 -28.96 -7.58 -6.32
CA GLU A 356 -29.53 -7.36 -7.65
C GLU A 356 -28.52 -6.71 -8.62
N GLU A 357 -27.81 -5.67 -8.20
CA GLU A 357 -26.80 -4.99 -9.02
C GLU A 357 -25.64 -5.93 -9.38
N ILE A 358 -25.16 -6.74 -8.43
CA ILE A 358 -24.08 -7.70 -8.70
C ILE A 358 -24.55 -8.88 -9.56
N GLU A 359 -25.79 -9.32 -9.39
CA GLU A 359 -26.41 -10.36 -10.22
C GLU A 359 -26.67 -9.90 -11.66
N GLU A 360 -27.11 -8.66 -11.86
CA GLU A 360 -27.18 -8.05 -13.18
C GLU A 360 -25.78 -8.04 -13.80
N LYS A 361 -24.77 -7.66 -13.01
CA LYS A 361 -23.38 -7.63 -13.49
C LYS A 361 -22.80 -8.99 -13.82
N ARG A 362 -23.14 -9.99 -13.01
CA ARG A 362 -22.86 -11.40 -13.26
C ARG A 362 -23.38 -11.83 -14.62
N HIS A 363 -24.66 -11.56 -14.87
CA HIS A 363 -25.33 -11.96 -16.11
C HIS A 363 -24.66 -11.31 -17.33
N GLU A 364 -24.38 -10.01 -17.25
CA GLU A 364 -23.74 -9.28 -18.34
C GLU A 364 -22.29 -9.74 -18.60
N LEU A 365 -21.48 -9.97 -17.56
CA LEU A 365 -20.10 -10.40 -17.73
C LEU A 365 -19.98 -11.81 -18.32
N VAL A 366 -20.90 -12.72 -17.96
CA VAL A 366 -20.96 -14.10 -18.49
C VAL A 366 -21.37 -14.12 -19.97
N HIS A 367 -22.20 -13.17 -20.43
CA HIS A 367 -22.74 -13.17 -21.78
C HIS A 367 -22.07 -12.18 -22.75
N GLU A 368 -21.58 -11.04 -22.27
CA GLU A 368 -21.08 -9.93 -23.10
C GLU A 368 -19.56 -9.66 -22.96
N GLY A 369 -18.89 -10.25 -21.96
CA GLY A 369 -17.45 -10.14 -21.74
C GLY A 369 -16.95 -8.78 -21.25
N LEU A 370 -15.70 -8.40 -21.56
CA LEU A 370 -15.01 -7.21 -21.00
C LEU A 370 -15.56 -5.83 -21.42
N LYS A 371 -16.61 -5.78 -22.26
CA LYS A 371 -17.21 -4.54 -22.79
C LYS A 371 -18.27 -3.93 -21.85
N THR A 372 -18.64 -4.65 -20.80
CA THR A 372 -19.70 -4.25 -19.89
C THR A 372 -19.31 -3.03 -19.05
N GLU A 373 -20.22 -2.07 -18.92
CA GLU A 373 -19.98 -0.80 -18.24
C GLU A 373 -20.15 -0.90 -16.72
N ILE A 374 -19.12 -0.63 -15.92
CA ILE A 374 -19.21 -0.74 -14.45
C ILE A 374 -19.62 0.61 -13.84
N HIS A 375 -20.82 0.66 -13.27
CA HIS A 375 -21.36 1.79 -12.51
C HIS A 375 -21.19 1.69 -10.99
N GLN A 376 -21.59 2.75 -10.30
CA GLN A 376 -21.42 2.91 -8.85
C GLN A 376 -22.18 1.86 -8.04
N GLY A 377 -23.35 1.42 -8.50
CA GLY A 377 -24.16 0.37 -7.87
C GLY A 377 -23.38 -0.94 -7.74
N HIS A 378 -22.85 -1.46 -8.85
CA HIS A 378 -21.97 -2.64 -8.84
C HIS A 378 -20.78 -2.49 -7.88
N ARG A 379 -20.09 -1.34 -7.92
CA ARG A 379 -18.94 -1.07 -7.04
C ARG A 379 -19.32 -1.11 -5.55
N ASN A 380 -20.50 -0.59 -5.21
CA ASN A 380 -21.01 -0.63 -3.84
C ASN A 380 -21.46 -2.04 -3.45
N GLY A 381 -22.11 -2.79 -4.35
CA GLY A 381 -22.49 -4.18 -4.11
C GLY A 381 -21.27 -5.08 -3.84
N ALA A 382 -20.23 -4.97 -4.66
CA ALA A 382 -18.99 -5.72 -4.46
C ALA A 382 -18.32 -5.38 -3.11
N LYS A 383 -18.34 -4.10 -2.72
CA LYS A 383 -17.84 -3.69 -1.40
C LYS A 383 -18.62 -4.39 -0.28
N LEU A 384 -19.96 -4.38 -0.34
CA LEU A 384 -20.79 -4.97 0.71
C LEU A 384 -20.58 -6.48 0.87
N LEU A 385 -20.47 -7.21 -0.24
CA LEU A 385 -20.15 -8.64 -0.22
C LEU A 385 -18.78 -8.89 0.42
N LEU A 386 -17.77 -8.07 0.09
CA LEU A 386 -16.46 -8.14 0.71
C LEU A 386 -16.50 -7.79 2.21
N ASP A 387 -17.28 -6.78 2.61
CA ASP A 387 -17.46 -6.43 4.02
C ASP A 387 -17.99 -7.64 4.83
N GLY A 388 -19.01 -8.33 4.31
CA GLY A 388 -19.58 -9.52 4.93
C GLY A 388 -18.57 -10.67 5.08
N LEU A 389 -17.77 -10.92 4.03
CA LEU A 389 -16.71 -11.93 4.06
C LEU A 389 -15.61 -11.59 5.07
N LEU A 390 -15.10 -10.35 5.06
CA LEU A 390 -14.07 -9.91 6.00
C LEU A 390 -14.55 -9.98 7.45
N LEU A 391 -15.81 -9.62 7.71
CA LEU A 391 -16.44 -9.77 9.02
C LEU A 391 -16.49 -11.22 9.48
N LEU A 392 -16.91 -12.12 8.60
CA LEU A 392 -16.98 -13.54 8.92
C LEU A 392 -15.60 -14.14 9.18
N TYR A 393 -14.60 -13.80 8.36
CA TYR A 393 -13.22 -14.23 8.58
C TYR A 393 -12.64 -13.68 9.88
N THR A 394 -12.94 -12.43 10.22
CA THR A 394 -12.47 -11.85 11.48
C THR A 394 -13.15 -12.49 12.69
N ASP A 395 -14.47 -12.73 12.64
CA ASP A 395 -15.22 -13.38 13.73
C ASP A 395 -14.74 -14.81 14.01
N LYS A 396 -14.28 -15.52 12.96
CA LYS A 396 -13.79 -16.90 13.05
C LYS A 396 -12.26 -17.01 13.11
N TYR A 397 -11.55 -15.88 13.20
CA TYR A 397 -10.08 -15.85 13.27
C TYR A 397 -9.56 -16.51 14.54
N GLY A 398 -8.68 -17.50 14.38
CA GLY A 398 -8.09 -18.29 15.46
C GLY A 398 -8.72 -19.68 15.61
N PRO A 399 -10.05 -19.81 15.81
CA PRO A 399 -10.72 -21.11 15.89
C PRO A 399 -10.73 -21.93 14.60
N TRP A 400 -10.73 -21.27 13.43
CA TRP A 400 -10.91 -21.94 12.13
C TRP A 400 -9.66 -21.83 11.26
N ASP A 401 -9.48 -22.83 10.39
CA ASP A 401 -8.55 -22.76 9.27
C ASP A 401 -9.27 -22.44 7.94
N ILE A 402 -8.51 -22.44 6.84
CA ILE A 402 -9.05 -22.14 5.50
C ILE A 402 -10.09 -23.18 5.05
N ASP A 403 -9.85 -24.45 5.37
CA ASP A 403 -10.70 -25.56 4.93
C ASP A 403 -12.03 -25.52 5.68
N ASP A 404 -11.99 -25.25 6.99
CA ASP A 404 -13.18 -25.02 7.82
C ASP A 404 -14.03 -23.87 7.26
N MET A 405 -13.41 -22.75 6.90
CA MET A 405 -14.11 -21.60 6.33
C MET A 405 -14.69 -21.90 4.95
N GLY A 406 -13.91 -22.54 4.07
CA GLY A 406 -14.37 -22.95 2.74
C GLY A 406 -15.56 -23.93 2.81
N SER A 407 -15.53 -24.85 3.78
CA SER A 407 -16.62 -25.78 4.07
C SER A 407 -17.86 -25.05 4.58
N PHE A 408 -17.69 -24.13 5.53
CA PHE A 408 -18.79 -23.35 6.11
C PHE A 408 -19.51 -22.50 5.05
N LEU A 409 -18.76 -21.74 4.25
CA LEU A 409 -19.32 -20.94 3.16
C LEU A 409 -20.07 -21.81 2.14
N LYS A 410 -19.51 -22.96 1.77
CA LYS A 410 -20.15 -23.88 0.84
C LYS A 410 -21.48 -24.43 1.37
N HIS A 411 -21.47 -24.95 2.59
CA HIS A 411 -22.65 -25.59 3.16
C HIS A 411 -23.70 -24.58 3.61
N GLY A 412 -23.30 -23.36 3.97
CA GLY A 412 -24.21 -22.24 4.23
C GLY A 412 -25.09 -21.92 3.03
N VAL A 413 -24.46 -21.78 1.85
CA VAL A 413 -25.17 -21.56 0.57
C VAL A 413 -26.12 -22.74 0.26
N GLU A 414 -25.62 -23.98 0.31
CA GLU A 414 -26.43 -25.19 0.05
C GLU A 414 -27.63 -25.32 1.01
N TYR A 415 -27.53 -24.78 2.23
CA TYR A 415 -28.61 -24.76 3.21
C TYR A 415 -29.65 -23.66 2.93
N GLN A 416 -29.20 -22.45 2.56
CA GLN A 416 -30.09 -21.36 2.16
C GLN A 416 -30.91 -21.70 0.91
N GLU A 417 -30.29 -22.30 -0.11
CA GLU A 417 -30.98 -22.76 -1.32
C GLU A 417 -32.11 -23.76 -0.98
N LYS A 418 -31.86 -24.68 -0.05
CA LYS A 418 -32.87 -25.66 0.40
C LYS A 418 -34.02 -24.99 1.16
N ILE A 419 -33.73 -23.99 2.00
CA ILE A 419 -34.77 -23.23 2.72
C ILE A 419 -35.63 -22.45 1.73
N GLN A 420 -35.02 -21.75 0.76
CA GLN A 420 -35.75 -20.99 -0.25
C GLN A 420 -36.63 -21.92 -1.09
N PHE A 421 -36.09 -23.06 -1.57
CA PHE A 421 -36.87 -24.05 -2.32
C PHE A 421 -38.10 -24.54 -1.56
N VAL A 422 -37.95 -24.89 -0.28
CA VAL A 422 -39.07 -25.34 0.57
C VAL A 422 -40.08 -24.21 0.80
N THR A 423 -39.61 -22.97 1.00
CA THR A 423 -40.47 -21.81 1.23
C THR A 423 -41.31 -21.47 0.01
N THR A 424 -40.70 -21.45 -1.18
CA THR A 424 -41.40 -21.21 -2.47
C THR A 424 -42.40 -22.33 -2.76
N LEU A 425 -42.02 -23.59 -2.52
CA LEU A 425 -42.93 -24.71 -2.71
C LEU A 425 -44.15 -24.64 -1.77
N LEU A 426 -43.97 -24.13 -0.55
CA LEU A 426 -45.05 -23.94 0.41
C LEU A 426 -45.93 -22.74 0.07
N SER A 427 -45.38 -21.65 -0.47
CA SER A 427 -46.16 -20.49 -0.93
C SER A 427 -46.98 -20.79 -2.18
N ASP A 428 -46.49 -21.63 -3.09
CA ASP A 428 -47.22 -22.05 -4.29
C ASP A 428 -48.37 -23.03 -3.98
N LEU A 429 -48.36 -23.63 -2.79
CA LEU A 429 -49.39 -24.55 -2.29
C LEU A 429 -50.48 -23.86 -1.44
N SER A 430 -50.30 -22.58 -1.10
CA SER A 430 -51.26 -21.74 -0.36
C SER A 430 -52.01 -20.80 -1.29
#